data_AF-A0A351YBQ4-F1
#
_entry.id   AF-A0A351YBQ4-F1
#
_cell.length_a   1.000
_cell.length_b   1.000
_cell.length_c   1.000
_cell.angle_alpha   90.00
_cell.angle_beta   90.00
_cell.angle_gamma   90.00
#
_symmetry.space_group_name_H-M   'P 1'
#
loop_
_entity.id
_entity.type
_entity.pdbx_description
1 polymer ?
#
loop_
_entity_poly.entity_id
_entity_poly.type
_entity_poly.pdbx_seq_one_letter_code
_entity_poly.pdbx_strand_id
1 'polypeptide(L)'
;AINAPIQGSAADIIKVAMVRIYRRFMQEGIRSKMILQVHDELNFSVLPEEKERVQQIVIEEMQSAYPLRVPLEADCGWGTNWLEAH
;
A
#
# COMPACT_ATOMS: atom_id res chain seq x y z
N ALA A 1 4.05 -23.64 -15.70
CA ALA A 1 4.13 -23.74 -14.22
C ALA A 1 5.22 -22.84 -13.60
N ILE A 2 5.80 -21.88 -14.33
CA ILE A 2 6.90 -21.01 -13.85
C ILE A 2 6.37 -19.73 -13.20
N ASN A 3 5.26 -19.17 -13.71
CA ASN A 3 4.74 -17.87 -13.25
C ASN A 3 3.88 -17.96 -11.99
N ALA A 4 3.24 -19.11 -11.73
CA ALA A 4 2.31 -19.27 -10.61
C ALA A 4 2.95 -19.02 -9.22
N PRO A 5 4.17 -19.49 -8.91
CA PRO A 5 4.83 -19.16 -7.63
C PRO A 5 5.21 -17.69 -7.50
N ILE A 6 5.61 -17.04 -8.60
CA ILE A 6 6.04 -15.62 -8.61
C ILE A 6 4.82 -14.70 -8.45
N GLN A 7 3.79 -14.90 -9.27
CA GLN A 7 2.57 -14.10 -9.23
C GLN A 7 1.75 -14.36 -7.96
N GLY A 8 1.74 -15.61 -7.46
CA GLY A 8 1.09 -15.95 -6.19
C GLY A 8 1.77 -15.27 -5.00
N SER A 9 3.10 -15.31 -4.92
CA SER A 9 3.84 -14.67 -3.82
C SER A 9 3.61 -13.16 -3.77
N ALA A 10 3.63 -12.49 -4.92
CA ALA A 10 3.33 -11.05 -4.99
C ALA A 10 1.90 -10.74 -4.51
N ALA A 11 0.93 -11.56 -4.91
CA ALA A 11 -0.46 -11.42 -4.49
C ALA A 11 -0.68 -11.64 -2.98
N ASP A 12 0.12 -12.51 -2.35
CA ASP A 12 0.05 -12.72 -0.90
C ASP A 12 0.68 -11.55 -0.14
N ILE A 13 1.83 -11.05 -0.61
CA ILE A 13 2.53 -9.89 -0.01
C ILE A 13 1.62 -8.65 -0.02
N ILE A 14 1.01 -8.33 -1.16
CA ILE A 14 0.14 -7.14 -1.27
C ILE A 14 -1.08 -7.26 -0.35
N LYS A 15 -1.68 -8.44 -0.23
CA LYS A 15 -2.83 -8.66 0.68
C LYS A 15 -2.42 -8.51 2.14
N VAL A 16 -1.23 -8.97 2.53
CA VAL A 16 -0.70 -8.74 3.88
C VAL A 16 -0.54 -7.25 4.15
N ALA A 17 0.06 -6.50 3.21
CA ALA A 17 0.19 -5.05 3.31
C ALA A 17 -1.17 -4.38 3.49
N MET A 18 -2.15 -4.72 2.63
CA MET A 18 -3.51 -4.16 2.69
C MET A 18 -4.17 -4.34 4.05
N VAL A 19 -4.10 -5.56 4.62
CA VAL A 19 -4.70 -5.85 5.93
C VAL A 19 -4.01 -5.09 7.06
N ARG A 20 -2.69 -4.94 7.00
CA ARG A 20 -1.93 -4.19 8.02
C ARG A 20 -2.21 -2.70 7.96
N ILE A 21 -2.20 -2.11 6.75
CA ILE A 21 -2.58 -0.70 6.53
C ILE A 21 -3.97 -0.44 7.10
N TYR A 22 -4.95 -1.29 6.76
CA TYR A 22 -6.30 -1.17 7.27
C TYR A 22 -6.37 -1.20 8.81
N ARG A 23 -5.68 -2.16 9.45
CA ARG A 23 -5.63 -2.24 10.91
C ARG A 23 -5.00 -1.01 11.54
N ARG A 24 -3.92 -0.50 10.96
CA ARG A 24 -3.20 0.66 11.46
C ARG A 24 -4.01 1.94 11.30
N PHE A 25 -4.72 2.11 10.18
CA PHE A 25 -5.67 3.20 10.00
C PHE A 25 -6.75 3.19 11.08
N MET A 26 -7.32 2.02 11.39
CA MET A 26 -8.32 1.89 12.44
C MET A 26 -7.76 2.20 13.85
N GLN A 27 -6.55 1.74 14.14
CA GLN A 27 -5.89 1.98 15.44
C GLN A 27 -5.53 3.45 15.65
N GLU A 28 -5.10 4.12 14.58
CA GLU A 28 -4.63 5.51 14.63
C GLU A 28 -5.75 6.53 14.31
N GLY A 29 -6.97 6.06 14.04
CA GLY A 29 -8.12 6.93 13.76
C GLY A 29 -8.04 7.65 12.41
N ILE A 30 -7.29 7.11 11.44
CA ILE A 30 -7.19 7.65 10.08
C ILE A 30 -8.53 7.50 9.37
N ARG A 31 -9.05 8.59 8.80
CA ARG A 31 -10.35 8.60 8.09
C ARG A 31 -10.19 8.36 6.59
N SER A 32 -9.00 8.63 6.06
CA SER A 32 -8.60 8.31 4.68
C SER A 32 -8.82 6.84 4.35
N LYS A 33 -9.11 6.53 3.09
CA LYS A 33 -9.55 5.19 2.67
C LYS A 33 -8.73 4.66 1.50
N MET A 34 -8.38 3.38 1.56
CA MET A 34 -7.96 2.64 0.38
C MET A 34 -9.17 2.43 -0.53
N ILE A 35 -9.06 2.85 -1.80
CA ILE A 35 -10.16 2.84 -2.76
C ILE A 35 -10.01 1.70 -3.77
N LEU A 36 -8.77 1.44 -4.20
CA LEU A 36 -8.51 0.51 -5.28
C LEU A 36 -7.14 -0.17 -5.08
N GLN A 37 -7.06 -1.42 -5.51
CA GLN A 37 -5.79 -2.14 -5.70
C GLN A 37 -5.72 -2.56 -7.16
N VAL A 38 -4.61 -2.23 -7.84
CA VAL A 38 -4.34 -2.62 -9.23
C VAL A 38 -2.90 -3.09 -9.33
N HIS A 39 -2.68 -4.33 -9.77
CA HIS A 39 -1.36 -4.96 -9.83
C HIS A 39 -0.63 -4.94 -8.47
N ASP A 40 0.38 -4.10 -8.31
CA ASP A 40 1.17 -3.88 -7.11
C ASP A 40 0.92 -2.49 -6.48
N GLU A 41 -0.02 -1.73 -7.04
CA GLU A 41 -0.38 -0.37 -6.62
C GLU A 41 -1.61 -0.36 -5.71
N LEU A 42 -1.55 0.48 -4.68
CA LEU A 42 -2.66 0.77 -3.77
C LEU A 42 -3.03 2.26 -3.88
N ASN A 43 -4.29 2.53 -4.24
CA ASN A 43 -4.81 3.89 -4.39
C ASN A 43 -5.63 4.29 -3.18
N PHE A 44 -5.44 5.52 -2.72
CA PHE A 44 -6.09 6.06 -1.52
C PHE A 44 -6.79 7.37 -1.81
N SER A 45 -7.98 7.55 -1.23
CA SER A 45 -8.60 8.85 -1.05
C SER A 45 -8.17 9.38 0.30
N VAL A 46 -7.41 10.47 0.27
CA VAL A 46 -6.68 10.98 1.44
C VAL A 46 -7.16 12.37 1.80
N LEU A 47 -7.44 12.58 3.08
CA LEU A 47 -7.73 13.91 3.61
C LEU A 47 -6.44 14.72 3.66
N PRO A 48 -6.43 16.00 3.22
CA PRO A 48 -5.20 16.80 3.18
C PRO A 48 -4.44 16.85 4.50
N GLU A 49 -5.16 16.91 5.63
CA GLU A 49 -4.60 16.93 6.97
C GLU A 49 -4.00 15.58 7.42
N GLU A 50 -4.32 14.47 6.75
CA GLU A 50 -3.82 13.12 7.04
C GLU A 50 -2.69 12.71 6.09
N LYS A 51 -2.36 13.53 5.09
CA LYS A 51 -1.43 13.21 3.98
C LYS A 51 -0.12 12.56 4.44
N GLU A 52 0.62 13.25 5.31
CA GLU A 52 1.93 12.78 5.78
C GLU A 52 1.81 11.47 6.56
N ARG A 53 0.77 11.35 7.39
CA ARG A 53 0.58 10.17 8.22
C ARG A 53 0.17 8.95 7.40
N VAL A 54 -0.73 9.15 6.42
CA VAL A 54 -1.10 8.12 5.45
C VAL A 54 0.12 7.65 4.67
N GLN A 55 0.93 8.57 4.14
CA GLN A 55 2.15 8.23 3.40
C GLN A 55 3.05 7.33 4.22
N GLN A 56 3.34 7.74 5.45
CA GLN A 56 4.21 7.01 6.36
C GLN A 56 3.69 5.60 6.61
N ILE A 57 2.42 5.45 7.00
CA ILE A 57 1.82 4.14 7.29
C ILE A 57 1.87 3.25 6.06
N VAL A 58 1.48 3.77 4.90
CA VAL A 58 1.40 2.97 3.67
C VAL A 58 2.78 2.46 3.25
N ILE A 59 3.79 3.34 3.22
CA ILE A 59 5.16 2.94 2.87
C ILE A 59 5.70 1.91 3.87
N GLU A 60 5.58 2.17 5.18
CA GLU A 60 6.08 1.26 6.22
C GLU A 60 5.43 -0.13 6.12
N GLU A 61 4.10 -0.20 5.98
CA GLU A 61 3.39 -1.48 5.92
C GLU A 61 3.60 -2.23 4.59
N MET A 62 3.79 -1.52 3.47
CA MET A 62 4.12 -2.16 2.18
C MET A 62 5.53 -2.74 2.17
N GLN A 63 6.53 -1.97 2.61
CA GLN A 63 7.92 -2.43 2.61
C GLN A 63 8.19 -3.53 3.65
N SER A 64 7.44 -3.54 4.76
CA SER A 64 7.59 -4.55 5.83
C SER A 64 6.60 -5.72 5.73
N ALA A 65 5.81 -5.78 4.65
CA ALA A 65 4.74 -6.78 4.48
C ALA A 65 5.26 -8.22 4.60
N TYR A 66 6.44 -8.50 4.04
CA TYR A 66 7.08 -9.80 4.12
C TYR A 66 8.62 -9.70 4.05
N PRO A 67 9.37 -10.44 4.88
CA PRO A 67 10.83 -10.40 4.86
C PRO A 67 11.38 -11.17 3.64
N LEU A 68 11.97 -10.44 2.70
CA LEU A 68 12.67 -10.99 1.54
C LEU A 68 14.19 -10.79 1.67
N ARG A 69 14.97 -11.55 0.89
CA ARG A 69 16.44 -11.38 0.85
C ARG A 69 16.87 -10.05 0.26
N VAL A 70 16.03 -9.47 -0.61
CA VAL A 70 16.17 -8.13 -1.17
C VAL A 70 15.03 -7.30 -0.60
N PRO A 71 15.27 -6.07 -0.10
CA PRO A 71 14.22 -5.26 0.49
C PRO A 71 13.14 -4.93 -0.54
N LEU A 72 11.89 -4.87 -0.08
CA LEU A 72 10.79 -4.31 -0.85
C LEU A 72 10.89 -2.79 -0.80
N GLU A 73 10.77 -2.14 -1.95
CA GLU A 73 10.68 -0.69 -2.06
C GLU A 73 9.29 -0.29 -2.52
N ALA A 74 8.76 0.79 -1.96
CA ALA A 74 7.45 1.32 -2.30
C ALA A 74 7.59 2.83 -2.52
N ASP A 75 7.11 3.30 -3.67
CA ASP A 75 7.05 4.71 -4.01
C ASP A 75 5.65 5.28 -3.75
N CYS A 76 5.57 6.60 -3.62
CA CYS A 76 4.31 7.30 -3.40
C CYS A 76 4.26 8.59 -4.22
N GLY A 77 3.20 8.75 -5.00
CA GLY A 77 2.85 9.99 -5.70
C GLY A 77 1.54 10.59 -5.20
N TRP A 78 1.33 11.87 -5.52
CA TRP A 78 0.17 12.65 -5.08
C TRP A 78 -0.40 13.45 -6.25
N GLY A 79 -1.72 13.43 -6.40
CA GLY A 79 -2.40 14.13 -7.47
C GLY A 79 -3.87 14.39 -7.13
N THR A 80 -4.50 15.27 -7.90
CA THR A 80 -5.95 15.53 -7.78
C THR A 80 -6.80 14.47 -8.49
N ASN A 81 -6.16 13.70 -9.36
CA ASN A 81 -6.69 12.53 -10.04
C ASN A 81 -5.60 11.46 -10.11
N TRP A 82 -5.99 10.25 -10.50
CA TRP A 82 -5.08 9.11 -10.52
C TRP A 82 -3.90 9.31 -11.49
N LEU A 83 -4.12 9.91 -12.66
CA LEU A 83 -3.06 10.14 -13.64
C LEU A 83 -1.95 11.07 -13.11
N GLU A 84 -2.29 12.03 -12.25
CA GLU A 84 -1.31 12.92 -11.62
C GLU A 84 -0.58 12.26 -10.43
N ALA A 85 -1.20 11.26 -9.80
CA ALA A 85 -0.68 10.61 -8.61
C ALA A 85 0.20 9.40 -8.91
N HIS A 86 0.08 8.83 -10.10
CA HIS A 86 0.91 7.74 -10.62
C HIS A 86 2.26 8.28 -11.11
#